data_AF-A0A3M1Y5P7-F1
#
_entry.id   AF-A0A3M1Y5P7-F1
#
_cell.length_a   1.000
_cell.length_b   1.000
_cell.length_c   1.000
_cell.angle_alpha   90.00
_cell.angle_beta   90.00
_cell.angle_gamma   90.00
#
_symmetry.space_group_name_H-M   'P 1'
#
loop_
_entity.id
_entity.type
_entity.pdbx_description
1 polymer ?
#
loop_
_entity_poly.entity_id
_entity_poly.type
_entity_poly.pdbx_seq_one_letter_code
_entity_poly.pdbx_strand_id
1 'polypeptide(L)'
;MRYIHPVGGHEKFVASGIYHHQYDGVDTGTTESWSIHELPDGAWMIRVDEDYRAQDGSSVLIEGWRSPLTEGGQLLRVDIHAFSGKHDDIKQVRATYTVDEDVLQIGREINNGEREWYTLQLPAGYILSPECLIFAGFEVDELATRQDKCASVIGYFPTFISDYAFKPVVYQPVARFIGDEQLTLGNKTYQARHFEQTESLHLWVDQHTILLKYEAGDASHGAVLHQYAHR
;
A
#
# COMPACT_ATOMS: atom_id res chain seq x y z
N MET A 1 -17.67 12.73 -5.08
CA MET A 1 -17.53 12.78 -3.61
C MET A 1 -16.51 11.71 -3.23
N ARG A 2 -15.49 12.06 -2.42
CA ARG A 2 -14.56 11.09 -1.84
C ARG A 2 -15.29 10.29 -0.77
N TYR A 3 -15.25 8.96 -0.86
CA TYR A 3 -15.92 8.09 0.09
C TYR A 3 -15.05 6.87 0.37
N ILE A 4 -14.74 6.68 1.64
CA ILE A 4 -14.17 5.46 2.18
C ILE A 4 -15.21 4.91 3.15
N HIS A 5 -15.43 3.59 3.20
CA HIS A 5 -16.49 3.05 4.05
C HIS A 5 -16.19 3.40 5.51
N PRO A 6 -17.18 3.89 6.28
CA PRO A 6 -16.99 4.17 7.68
C PRO A 6 -16.71 2.87 8.44
N VAL A 7 -15.99 2.99 9.56
CA VAL A 7 -15.75 1.87 10.47
C VAL A 7 -17.09 1.40 11.04
N GLY A 8 -17.44 0.13 10.80
CA GLY A 8 -18.62 -0.51 11.34
C GLY A 8 -18.50 -0.74 12.85
N GLY A 9 -19.63 -0.75 13.56
CA GLY A 9 -19.64 -0.95 15.02
C GLY A 9 -19.14 -2.33 15.50
N HIS A 10 -18.93 -3.27 14.57
CA HIS A 10 -18.38 -4.60 14.83
C HIS A 10 -16.88 -4.71 14.54
N GLU A 11 -16.27 -3.67 13.99
CA GLU A 11 -14.85 -3.61 13.67
C GLU A 11 -14.04 -3.20 14.90
N LYS A 12 -12.95 -3.92 15.20
CA LYS A 12 -12.04 -3.59 16.30
C LYS A 12 -10.82 -2.87 15.78
N PHE A 13 -10.49 -1.71 16.34
CA PHE A 13 -9.25 -1.01 16.03
C PHE A 13 -8.01 -1.88 16.30
N VAL A 14 -7.11 -1.95 15.33
CA VAL A 14 -5.79 -2.60 15.42
C VAL A 14 -4.69 -1.54 15.44
N ALA A 15 -4.60 -0.73 14.37
CA ALA A 15 -3.56 0.27 14.20
C ALA A 15 -3.98 1.43 13.28
N SER A 16 -3.30 2.56 13.37
CA SER A 16 -3.43 3.68 12.44
C SER A 16 -2.16 4.52 12.40
N GLY A 17 -1.97 5.26 11.31
CA GLY A 17 -0.88 6.21 11.19
C GLY A 17 -1.05 7.16 10.01
N ILE A 18 -0.11 8.09 9.89
CA ILE A 18 -0.04 9.05 8.80
C ILE A 18 1.39 9.09 8.29
N TYR A 19 1.63 8.70 7.05
CA TYR A 19 2.92 8.93 6.42
C TYR A 19 3.02 10.36 5.92
N HIS A 20 4.21 10.93 6.09
CA HIS A 20 4.60 12.20 5.49
C HIS A 20 5.64 11.90 4.41
N HIS A 21 5.37 12.30 3.17
CA HIS A 21 6.33 12.16 2.08
C HIS A 21 7.39 13.25 2.18
N GLN A 22 8.63 12.89 1.84
CA GLN A 22 9.79 13.76 1.94
C GLN A 22 10.56 13.83 0.64
N TYR A 23 11.09 15.02 0.37
CA TYR A 23 12.07 15.28 -0.68
C TYR A 23 13.30 15.97 -0.07
N ASP A 24 14.48 15.41 -0.23
CA ASP A 24 15.74 15.83 0.41
C ASP A 24 15.59 16.03 1.93
N GLY A 25 14.84 15.13 2.58
CA GLY A 25 14.55 15.17 4.02
C GLY A 25 13.54 16.23 4.47
N VAL A 26 12.88 16.93 3.53
CA VAL A 26 11.87 17.96 3.80
C VAL A 26 10.48 17.45 3.41
N ASP A 27 9.49 17.63 4.29
CA ASP A 27 8.09 17.27 4.01
C ASP A 27 7.57 17.98 2.76
N THR A 28 7.01 17.20 1.83
CA THR A 28 6.43 17.73 0.58
C THR A 28 5.02 18.29 0.78
N GLY A 29 4.41 18.03 1.95
CA GLY A 29 3.01 18.35 2.24
C GLY A 29 2.02 17.28 1.81
N THR A 30 2.49 16.23 1.13
CA THR A 30 1.70 15.05 0.79
C THR A 30 1.68 14.08 1.96
N THR A 31 0.49 13.52 2.22
CA THR A 31 0.28 12.56 3.30
C THR A 31 -0.48 11.32 2.84
N GLU A 32 -0.24 10.22 3.52
CA GLU A 32 -1.03 8.98 3.42
C GLU A 32 -1.53 8.63 4.81
N SER A 33 -2.83 8.80 5.07
CA SER A 33 -3.45 8.37 6.32
C SER A 33 -4.04 6.99 6.18
N TRP A 34 -3.86 6.13 7.18
CA TRP A 34 -4.35 4.77 7.13
C TRP A 34 -4.86 4.27 8.48
N SER A 35 -5.73 3.25 8.42
CA SER A 35 -6.18 2.52 9.60
C SER A 35 -6.45 1.06 9.29
N ILE A 36 -6.23 0.21 10.29
CA ILE A 36 -6.43 -1.23 10.25
C ILE A 36 -7.44 -1.58 11.33
N HIS A 37 -8.48 -2.31 10.93
CA HIS A 37 -9.48 -2.84 11.85
C HIS A 37 -9.68 -4.33 11.63
N GLU A 38 -9.80 -5.08 12.72
CA GLU A 38 -10.12 -6.49 12.72
C GLU A 38 -11.64 -6.70 12.62
N LEU A 39 -12.05 -7.55 11.69
CA LEU A 39 -13.41 -8.03 11.49
C LEU A 39 -13.72 -9.22 12.44
N PRO A 40 -15.00 -9.58 12.66
CA PRO A 40 -15.38 -10.65 13.60
C PRO A 40 -14.79 -12.02 13.29
N ASP A 41 -14.43 -12.28 12.04
CA ASP A 41 -13.77 -13.51 11.56
C ASP A 41 -12.23 -13.47 11.67
N GLY A 42 -11.65 -12.37 12.16
CA GLY A 42 -10.21 -12.17 12.29
C GLY A 42 -9.55 -11.60 11.04
N ALA A 43 -10.28 -11.38 9.95
CA ALA A 43 -9.77 -10.68 8.78
C ALA A 43 -9.51 -9.20 9.11
N TRP A 44 -8.66 -8.54 8.34
CA TRP A 44 -8.43 -7.10 8.49
C TRP A 44 -9.04 -6.31 7.35
N MET A 45 -9.67 -5.20 7.73
CA MET A 45 -10.01 -4.11 6.84
C MET A 45 -8.96 -3.00 6.97
N ILE A 46 -8.24 -2.74 5.88
CA ILE A 46 -7.23 -1.70 5.79
C ILE A 46 -7.81 -0.58 4.95
N ARG A 47 -7.78 0.64 5.47
CA ARG A 47 -8.33 1.84 4.83
C ARG A 47 -7.23 2.86 4.67
N VAL A 48 -7.05 3.38 3.46
CA VAL A 48 -6.00 4.33 3.12
C VAL A 48 -6.60 5.53 2.41
N ASP A 49 -6.14 6.72 2.79
CA ASP A 49 -6.39 7.99 2.13
C ASP A 49 -5.07 8.68 1.84
N GLU A 50 -4.64 8.57 0.58
CA GLU A 50 -3.52 9.29 -0.01
C GLU A 50 -3.98 10.66 -0.50
N ASP A 51 -3.45 11.71 0.13
CA ASP A 51 -3.84 13.08 -0.12
C ASP A 51 -2.71 13.92 -0.72
N TYR A 52 -2.68 13.96 -2.05
CA TYR A 52 -1.79 14.80 -2.84
C TYR A 52 -2.45 16.14 -3.24
N ARG A 53 -3.62 16.47 -2.69
CA ARG A 53 -4.41 17.63 -3.17
C ARG A 53 -3.68 18.96 -3.01
N ALA A 54 -2.84 19.10 -2.00
CA ALA A 54 -2.03 20.28 -1.78
C ALA A 54 -0.90 20.42 -2.82
N GLN A 55 -0.40 19.30 -3.35
CA GLN A 55 0.72 19.25 -4.28
C GLN A 55 0.26 19.33 -5.75
N ASP A 56 -0.62 18.43 -6.19
CA ASP A 56 -1.05 18.33 -7.59
C ASP A 56 -2.57 18.25 -7.80
N GLY A 57 -3.34 18.17 -6.70
CA GLY A 57 -4.80 18.07 -6.75
C GLY A 57 -5.33 16.64 -6.80
N SER A 58 -4.46 15.63 -6.87
CA SER A 58 -4.85 14.23 -6.91
C SER A 58 -5.10 13.65 -5.51
N SER A 59 -5.78 12.51 -5.46
CA SER A 59 -5.93 11.70 -4.25
C SER A 59 -6.38 10.28 -4.58
N VAL A 60 -5.99 9.32 -3.74
CA VAL A 60 -6.34 7.91 -3.90
C VAL A 60 -6.93 7.39 -2.58
N LEU A 61 -8.09 6.74 -2.66
CA LEU A 61 -8.68 6.02 -1.55
C LEU A 61 -8.53 4.52 -1.81
N ILE A 62 -8.04 3.77 -0.83
CA ILE A 62 -7.86 2.33 -0.94
C ILE A 62 -8.53 1.63 0.24
N GLU A 63 -9.24 0.53 -0.06
CA GLU A 63 -9.78 -0.39 0.93
C GLU A 63 -9.27 -1.80 0.63
N GLY A 64 -8.50 -2.36 1.55
CA GLY A 64 -7.90 -3.69 1.44
C GLY A 64 -8.54 -4.66 2.43
N TRP A 65 -8.99 -5.81 1.94
CA TRP A 65 -9.42 -6.93 2.77
C TRP A 65 -8.29 -7.94 2.84
N ARG A 66 -7.77 -8.14 4.03
CA ARG A 66 -6.71 -9.10 4.30
C ARG A 66 -7.28 -10.31 5.06
N SER A 67 -6.97 -11.52 4.62
CA SER A 67 -7.38 -12.74 5.34
C SER A 67 -6.84 -12.74 6.78
N PRO A 68 -7.44 -13.53 7.68
CA PRO A 68 -6.86 -13.73 9.01
C PRO A 68 -5.39 -14.15 8.93
N LEU A 69 -4.58 -13.72 9.89
CA LEU A 69 -3.17 -14.13 9.99
C LEU A 69 -3.02 -15.66 10.08
N THR A 70 -3.99 -16.35 10.69
CA THR A 70 -4.05 -17.81 10.76
C THR A 70 -4.25 -18.49 9.42
N GLU A 71 -4.71 -17.75 8.41
CA GLU A 71 -4.92 -18.19 7.03
C GLU A 71 -3.86 -17.63 6.07
N GLY A 72 -2.75 -17.11 6.61
CA GLY A 72 -1.62 -16.59 5.84
C GLY A 72 -1.62 -15.07 5.65
N GLY A 73 -2.69 -14.36 6.03
CA GLY A 73 -2.70 -12.90 6.02
C GLY A 73 -2.46 -12.26 4.66
N GLN A 74 -3.08 -12.80 3.61
CA GLN A 74 -2.95 -12.27 2.24
C GLN A 74 -4.06 -11.27 1.93
N LEU A 75 -3.79 -10.29 1.07
CA LEU A 75 -4.85 -9.45 0.52
C LEU A 75 -5.71 -10.27 -0.45
N LEU A 76 -7.02 -10.29 -0.18
CA LEU A 76 -8.03 -10.99 -0.98
C LEU A 76 -8.82 -10.03 -1.87
N ARG A 77 -8.97 -8.77 -1.45
CA ARG A 77 -9.66 -7.74 -2.23
C ARG A 77 -9.05 -6.38 -1.98
N VAL A 78 -8.98 -5.58 -3.03
CA VAL A 78 -8.55 -4.19 -2.99
C VAL A 78 -9.54 -3.37 -3.81
N ASP A 79 -10.21 -2.41 -3.19
CA ASP A 79 -11.01 -1.40 -3.87
C ASP A 79 -10.26 -0.08 -3.88
N ILE A 80 -10.29 0.59 -5.03
CA ILE A 80 -9.58 1.84 -5.26
C ILE A 80 -10.55 2.87 -5.82
N HIS A 81 -10.52 4.09 -5.26
CA HIS A 81 -11.16 5.26 -5.84
C HIS A 81 -10.17 6.41 -5.93
N ALA A 82 -9.70 6.67 -7.15
CA ALA A 82 -8.68 7.66 -7.44
C ALA A 82 -9.26 8.88 -8.16
N PHE A 83 -8.73 10.06 -7.86
CA PHE A 83 -9.09 11.34 -8.43
C PHE A 83 -7.82 12.07 -8.85
N SER A 84 -7.80 12.60 -10.07
CA SER A 84 -6.61 13.25 -10.62
C SER A 84 -6.57 14.75 -10.34
N GLY A 85 -5.46 15.37 -10.71
CA GLY A 85 -5.32 16.82 -10.76
C GLY A 85 -6.11 17.47 -11.91
N LYS A 86 -6.10 18.80 -11.91
CA LYS A 86 -6.81 19.60 -12.92
C LYS A 86 -6.30 19.38 -14.35
N HIS A 87 -5.05 18.95 -14.51
CA HIS A 87 -4.37 18.87 -15.80
C HIS A 87 -4.38 17.49 -16.45
N ASP A 88 -4.81 16.44 -15.76
CA ASP A 88 -4.81 15.08 -16.32
C ASP A 88 -6.04 14.78 -17.19
N ASP A 89 -5.92 13.93 -18.20
CA ASP A 89 -7.05 13.55 -19.05
C ASP A 89 -8.03 12.61 -18.34
N ILE A 90 -7.51 11.73 -17.48
CA ILE A 90 -8.33 10.84 -16.65
C ILE A 90 -8.58 11.53 -15.33
N LYS A 91 -9.83 11.93 -15.08
CA LYS A 91 -10.27 12.64 -13.86
C LYS A 91 -10.56 11.74 -12.69
N GLN A 92 -11.00 10.52 -12.98
CA GLN A 92 -11.42 9.59 -11.95
C GLN A 92 -11.19 8.15 -12.41
N VAL A 93 -10.71 7.32 -11.50
CA VAL A 93 -10.62 5.87 -11.69
C VAL A 93 -11.28 5.15 -10.52
N ARG A 94 -12.03 4.11 -10.82
CA ARG A 94 -12.47 3.11 -9.83
C ARG A 94 -11.94 1.76 -10.25
N ALA A 95 -11.27 1.06 -9.35
CA ALA A 95 -10.78 -0.28 -9.62
C ALA A 95 -11.10 -1.21 -8.46
N THR A 96 -11.43 -2.46 -8.77
CA THR A 96 -11.57 -3.54 -7.79
C THR A 96 -10.71 -4.69 -8.25
N TYR A 97 -9.85 -5.18 -7.36
CA TYR A 97 -9.03 -6.36 -7.51
C TYR A 97 -9.59 -7.39 -6.53
N THR A 98 -9.91 -8.59 -7.00
CA THR A 98 -10.44 -9.66 -6.15
C THR A 98 -9.73 -10.95 -6.51
N VAL A 99 -9.13 -11.57 -5.50
CA VAL A 99 -8.54 -12.90 -5.59
C VAL A 99 -9.66 -13.91 -5.44
N ASP A 100 -9.76 -14.80 -6.42
CA ASP A 100 -10.62 -15.98 -6.39
C ASP A 100 -9.75 -17.17 -6.80
N GLU A 101 -9.48 -18.06 -5.84
CA GLU A 101 -8.52 -19.16 -5.97
C GLU A 101 -7.14 -18.68 -6.48
N ASP A 102 -6.76 -19.07 -7.70
CA ASP A 102 -5.49 -18.74 -8.35
C ASP A 102 -5.67 -17.66 -9.43
N VAL A 103 -6.75 -16.89 -9.37
CA VAL A 103 -7.10 -15.88 -10.36
C VAL A 103 -7.34 -14.52 -9.69
N LEU A 104 -6.77 -13.47 -10.28
CA LEU A 104 -7.08 -12.09 -9.95
C LEU A 104 -8.09 -11.53 -10.96
N GLN A 105 -9.30 -11.27 -10.48
CA GLN A 105 -10.35 -10.57 -11.22
C GLN A 105 -10.21 -9.07 -10.98
N ILE A 106 -10.23 -8.30 -12.06
CA ILE A 106 -10.02 -6.85 -11.99
C ILE A 106 -11.13 -6.17 -12.77
N GLY A 107 -11.87 -5.30 -12.12
CA GLY A 107 -12.82 -4.42 -12.77
C GLY A 107 -12.36 -2.98 -12.67
N ARG A 108 -12.21 -2.28 -13.79
CA ARG A 108 -11.73 -0.89 -13.86
C ARG A 108 -12.72 0.00 -14.60
N GLU A 109 -13.00 1.17 -14.05
CA GLU A 109 -13.87 2.19 -14.64
C GLU A 109 -13.11 3.52 -14.67
N ILE A 110 -13.03 4.13 -15.86
CA ILE A 110 -12.38 5.43 -16.08
C ILE A 110 -13.46 6.47 -16.36
N ASN A 111 -13.39 7.63 -15.69
CA ASN A 111 -14.28 8.78 -15.92
C ASN A 111 -15.79 8.45 -15.89
N ASN A 112 -16.21 7.48 -15.08
CA ASN A 112 -17.59 6.94 -15.04
C ASN A 112 -18.07 6.34 -16.39
N GLY A 113 -17.14 5.85 -17.20
CA GLY A 113 -17.40 5.13 -18.44
C GLY A 113 -17.84 3.68 -18.21
N GLU A 114 -17.74 2.87 -19.25
CA GLU A 114 -17.97 1.43 -19.12
C GLU A 114 -16.88 0.77 -18.26
N ARG A 115 -17.28 -0.20 -17.45
CA ARG A 115 -16.36 -0.97 -16.62
C ARG A 115 -15.69 -2.05 -17.48
N GLU A 116 -14.37 -1.95 -17.59
CA GLU A 116 -13.52 -2.94 -18.24
C GLU A 116 -13.17 -4.06 -17.25
N TRP A 117 -13.12 -5.29 -17.73
CA TRP A 117 -12.79 -6.46 -16.92
C TRP A 117 -11.52 -7.14 -17.42
N TYR A 118 -10.68 -7.55 -16.48
CA TYR A 118 -9.45 -8.27 -16.71
C TYR A 118 -9.39 -9.48 -15.78
N THR A 119 -8.68 -10.49 -16.26
CA THR A 119 -8.39 -11.69 -15.50
C THR A 119 -6.91 -11.98 -15.63
N LEU A 120 -6.24 -12.18 -14.51
CA LEU A 120 -4.83 -12.52 -14.46
C LEU A 120 -4.67 -13.82 -13.68
N GLN A 121 -4.00 -14.81 -14.29
CA GLN A 121 -3.58 -16.01 -13.59
C GLN A 121 -2.50 -15.63 -12.57
N LEU A 122 -2.75 -15.92 -11.29
CA LEU A 122 -1.81 -15.64 -10.22
C LEU A 122 -0.74 -16.74 -10.17
N PRO A 123 0.55 -16.38 -10.19
CA PRO A 123 1.61 -17.34 -9.98
C PRO A 123 1.63 -17.82 -8.52
N ALA A 124 2.14 -19.03 -8.30
CA ALA A 124 2.28 -19.57 -6.96
C ALA A 124 3.17 -18.66 -6.08
N GLY A 125 2.71 -18.40 -4.86
CA GLY A 125 3.40 -17.52 -3.93
C GLY A 125 3.39 -16.05 -4.33
N TYR A 126 2.40 -15.58 -5.09
CA TYR A 126 2.29 -14.16 -5.39
C TYR A 126 2.14 -13.30 -4.13
N ILE A 127 2.37 -12.00 -4.27
CA ILE A 127 2.05 -10.98 -3.26
C ILE A 127 1.17 -9.93 -3.94
N LEU A 128 -0.04 -9.70 -3.46
CA LEU A 128 -0.86 -8.57 -3.88
C LEU A 128 -0.49 -7.38 -3.00
N SER A 129 0.01 -6.30 -3.60
CA SER A 129 0.50 -5.12 -2.89
C SER A 129 0.05 -3.87 -3.66
N PRO A 130 -1.02 -3.20 -3.20
CA PRO A 130 -1.41 -1.89 -3.72
C PRO A 130 -0.26 -0.88 -3.54
N GLU A 131 -0.11 0.05 -4.48
CA GLU A 131 0.97 1.04 -4.49
C GLU A 131 0.80 2.12 -3.40
N CYS A 132 0.89 1.74 -2.12
CA CYS A 132 0.89 2.67 -0.98
C CYS A 132 1.76 2.15 0.19
N LEU A 133 2.17 3.04 1.07
CA LEU A 133 3.23 2.79 2.06
C LEU A 133 2.85 1.78 3.13
N ILE A 134 1.58 1.72 3.56
CA ILE A 134 1.16 0.70 4.53
C ILE A 134 1.32 -0.73 3.97
N PHE A 135 1.10 -0.92 2.65
CA PHE A 135 1.26 -2.24 2.03
C PHE A 135 2.71 -2.59 1.75
N ALA A 136 3.58 -1.60 1.49
CA ALA A 136 5.02 -1.82 1.32
C ALA A 136 5.66 -2.50 2.54
N GLY A 137 5.18 -2.22 3.76
CA GLY A 137 5.64 -2.89 4.98
C GLY A 137 5.32 -4.39 4.99
N PHE A 138 4.11 -4.78 4.56
CA PHE A 138 3.73 -6.19 4.43
C PHE A 138 4.48 -6.88 3.30
N GLU A 139 4.65 -6.19 2.16
CA GLU A 139 5.36 -6.71 0.99
C GLU A 139 6.82 -7.03 1.32
N VAL A 140 7.56 -6.09 1.91
CA VAL A 140 9.00 -6.26 2.16
C VAL A 140 9.26 -7.35 3.20
N ASP A 141 8.42 -7.46 4.22
CA ASP A 141 8.51 -8.50 5.23
C ASP A 141 8.31 -9.90 4.63
N GLU A 142 7.25 -10.06 3.82
CA GLU A 142 6.94 -11.30 3.12
C GLU A 142 8.03 -11.67 2.10
N LEU A 143 8.53 -10.71 1.32
CA LEU A 143 9.63 -10.91 0.38
C LEU A 143 10.90 -11.39 1.09
N ALA A 144 11.24 -10.82 2.24
CA ALA A 144 12.46 -11.17 2.96
C ALA A 144 12.45 -12.61 3.51
N THR A 145 11.28 -13.21 3.71
CA THR A 145 11.18 -14.64 4.08
C THR A 145 11.67 -15.59 2.97
N ARG A 146 11.83 -15.08 1.74
CA ARG A 146 12.10 -15.89 0.54
C ARG A 146 13.58 -16.08 0.23
N GLN A 147 14.47 -15.63 1.12
CA GLN A 147 15.93 -15.84 1.03
C GLN A 147 16.49 -15.37 -0.32
N ASP A 148 16.30 -14.09 -0.63
CA ASP A 148 16.80 -13.44 -1.86
C ASP A 148 16.22 -13.98 -3.18
N LYS A 149 15.12 -14.74 -3.12
CA LYS A 149 14.39 -15.16 -4.33
C LYS A 149 13.34 -14.14 -4.71
N CYS A 150 13.28 -13.82 -5.99
CA CYS A 150 12.21 -12.99 -6.55
C CYS A 150 10.82 -13.61 -6.29
N ALA A 151 9.86 -12.75 -5.92
CA ALA A 151 8.45 -13.08 -5.91
C ALA A 151 7.73 -12.34 -7.03
N SER A 152 6.60 -12.85 -7.50
CA SER A 152 5.72 -12.00 -8.31
C SER A 152 4.90 -11.11 -7.37
N VAL A 153 5.15 -9.81 -7.43
CA VAL A 153 4.31 -8.81 -6.77
C VAL A 153 3.35 -8.23 -7.80
N ILE A 154 2.07 -8.20 -7.44
CA ILE A 154 1.01 -7.63 -8.25
C ILE A 154 0.56 -6.32 -7.60
N GLY A 155 0.73 -5.24 -8.36
CA GLY A 155 0.23 -3.91 -8.02
C GLY A 155 -0.62 -3.35 -9.17
N TYR A 156 -0.61 -2.03 -9.31
CA TYR A 156 -1.24 -1.34 -10.43
C TYR A 156 -0.39 -0.16 -10.90
N PHE A 157 -0.59 0.31 -12.13
CA PHE A 157 0.07 1.54 -12.59
C PHE A 157 -0.62 2.79 -12.00
N PRO A 158 -0.02 3.52 -11.03
CA PRO A 158 -0.67 4.63 -10.34
C PRO A 158 -0.60 5.91 -11.19
N THR A 159 -1.31 5.94 -12.33
CA THR A 159 -1.21 7.03 -13.31
C THR A 159 -2.58 7.50 -13.81
N PHE A 160 -2.65 8.75 -14.26
CA PHE A 160 -3.85 9.39 -14.82
C PHE A 160 -3.70 9.86 -16.27
N ILE A 161 -2.60 9.51 -16.95
CA ILE A 161 -2.24 10.09 -18.26
C ILE A 161 -2.32 9.11 -19.44
N SER A 162 -2.84 7.89 -19.24
CA SER A 162 -2.98 6.92 -20.32
C SER A 162 -4.01 5.84 -20.02
N ASP A 163 -4.33 5.03 -21.03
CA ASP A 163 -5.17 3.83 -20.91
C ASP A 163 -4.56 2.77 -19.98
N TYR A 164 -3.34 2.96 -19.47
CA TYR A 164 -2.72 2.13 -18.44
C TYR A 164 -3.09 2.53 -17.01
N ALA A 165 -3.79 3.65 -16.82
CA ALA A 165 -4.25 4.11 -15.50
C ALA A 165 -4.87 2.95 -14.71
N PHE A 166 -4.23 2.58 -13.59
CA PHE A 166 -4.64 1.51 -12.69
C PHE A 166 -4.89 0.17 -13.39
N LYS A 167 -4.13 -0.14 -14.46
CA LYS A 167 -4.02 -1.52 -14.95
C LYS A 167 -3.14 -2.34 -14.01
N PRO A 168 -3.38 -3.65 -13.88
CA PRO A 168 -2.49 -4.50 -13.11
C PRO A 168 -1.07 -4.45 -13.70
N VAL A 169 -0.09 -4.47 -12.81
CA VAL A 169 1.32 -4.69 -13.16
C VAL A 169 1.85 -5.84 -12.32
N VAL A 170 2.70 -6.66 -12.94
CA VAL A 170 3.44 -7.70 -12.23
C VAL A 170 4.92 -7.36 -12.33
N TYR A 171 5.58 -7.26 -11.18
CA TYR A 171 7.02 -7.07 -11.09
C TYR A 171 7.64 -8.13 -10.18
N GLN A 172 8.97 -8.26 -10.23
CA GLN A 172 9.70 -9.34 -9.56
C GLN A 172 10.78 -8.80 -8.62
N PRO A 173 10.41 -8.10 -7.54
CA PRO A 173 11.37 -7.55 -6.62
C PRO A 173 12.00 -8.65 -5.76
N VAL A 174 13.14 -8.30 -5.17
CA VAL A 174 13.80 -9.06 -4.11
C VAL A 174 13.93 -8.14 -2.91
N ALA A 175 13.70 -8.66 -1.72
CA ALA A 175 14.02 -7.96 -0.49
C ALA A 175 14.97 -8.81 0.37
N ARG A 176 15.93 -8.13 1.01
CA ARG A 176 16.87 -8.73 1.96
C ARG A 176 16.78 -8.05 3.30
N PHE A 177 16.86 -8.84 4.36
CA PHE A 177 17.01 -8.31 5.72
C PHE A 177 18.46 -7.86 5.92
N ILE A 178 18.64 -6.63 6.39
CA ILE A 178 19.95 -6.02 6.66
C ILE A 178 20.32 -6.16 8.14
N GLY A 179 19.39 -5.84 9.04
CA GLY A 179 19.62 -5.89 10.48
C GLY A 179 18.52 -5.25 11.29
N ASP A 180 18.62 -5.39 12.61
CA ASP A 180 17.78 -4.68 13.58
C ASP A 180 18.41 -3.33 13.95
N GLU A 181 17.61 -2.28 13.97
CA GLU A 181 18.03 -0.92 14.27
C GLU A 181 17.04 -0.22 15.21
N GLN A 182 17.53 0.76 15.96
CA GLN A 182 16.65 1.66 16.72
C GLN A 182 16.43 2.94 15.92
N LEU A 183 15.17 3.20 15.56
CA LEU A 183 14.77 4.44 14.91
C LEU A 183 14.08 5.36 15.90
N THR A 184 14.44 6.64 15.89
CA THR A 184 13.70 7.67 16.63
C THR A 184 12.92 8.52 15.65
N LEU A 185 11.59 8.45 15.72
CA LEU A 185 10.67 9.25 14.91
C LEU A 185 9.90 10.19 15.83
N GLY A 186 10.14 11.49 15.67
CA GLY A 186 9.64 12.51 16.60
C GLY A 186 10.18 12.28 18.01
N ASN A 187 9.29 12.02 18.97
CA ASN A 187 9.62 11.76 20.37
C ASN A 187 9.52 10.29 20.79
N LYS A 188 9.33 9.37 19.83
CA LYS A 188 9.21 7.93 20.08
C LYS A 188 10.39 7.20 19.46
N THR A 189 10.88 6.17 20.15
CA THR A 189 11.89 5.24 19.65
C THR A 189 11.24 3.89 19.39
N TYR A 190 11.56 3.31 18.24
CA TYR A 190 11.05 2.04 17.75
C TYR A 190 12.20 1.08 17.54
N GLN A 191 11.98 -0.20 17.85
CA GLN A 191 12.80 -1.27 17.30
C GLN A 191 12.31 -1.53 15.88
N ALA A 192 13.22 -1.46 14.92
CA ALA A 192 12.92 -1.58 13.51
C ALA A 192 13.77 -2.69 12.88
N ARG A 193 13.17 -3.43 11.97
CA ARG A 193 13.87 -4.32 11.05
C ARG A 193 14.13 -3.56 9.76
N HIS A 194 15.40 -3.44 9.39
CA HIS A 194 15.84 -2.77 8.18
C HIS A 194 15.93 -3.79 7.04
N PHE A 195 15.26 -3.47 5.95
CA PHE A 195 15.26 -4.21 4.69
C PHE A 195 15.78 -3.35 3.56
N GLU A 196 16.42 -4.00 2.59
CA GLU A 196 16.72 -3.42 1.29
C GLU A 196 15.92 -4.18 0.22
N GLN A 197 15.22 -3.45 -0.64
CA GLN A 197 14.44 -3.98 -1.75
C GLN A 197 14.98 -3.45 -3.09
N THR A 198 15.17 -4.36 -4.06
CA THR A 198 15.66 -4.04 -5.41
C THR A 198 16.94 -3.17 -5.40
N GLU A 199 17.85 -3.46 -4.46
CA GLU A 199 19.17 -2.85 -4.28
C GLU A 199 19.20 -1.33 -4.02
N SER A 200 18.05 -0.68 -3.89
CA SER A 200 17.98 0.78 -3.84
C SER A 200 16.93 1.30 -2.87
N LEU A 201 15.90 0.53 -2.54
CA LEU A 201 14.87 0.97 -1.60
C LEU A 201 15.20 0.47 -0.20
N HIS A 202 15.32 1.37 0.76
CA HIS A 202 15.52 1.03 2.16
C HIS A 202 14.22 1.20 2.92
N LEU A 203 13.79 0.14 3.61
CA LEU A 203 12.53 0.09 4.35
C LEU A 203 12.80 -0.34 5.77
N TRP A 204 12.26 0.41 6.73
CA TRP A 204 12.32 0.06 8.14
C TRP A 204 10.91 -0.22 8.63
N VAL A 205 10.67 -1.44 9.10
CA VAL A 205 9.35 -1.86 9.61
C VAL A 205 9.44 -2.24 11.08
N ASP A 206 8.35 -2.09 11.82
CA ASP A 206 8.30 -2.54 13.21
C ASP A 206 8.01 -4.06 13.32
N GLN A 207 7.80 -4.52 14.55
CA GLN A 207 7.44 -5.91 14.86
C GLN A 207 6.05 -6.32 14.34
N HIS A 208 5.21 -5.35 13.97
CA HIS A 208 3.86 -5.54 13.42
C HIS A 208 3.84 -5.35 11.89
N THR A 209 5.02 -5.38 11.26
CA THR A 209 5.23 -5.17 9.82
C THR A 209 4.74 -3.82 9.30
N ILE A 210 4.56 -2.84 10.20
CA ILE A 210 4.18 -1.48 9.83
C ILE A 210 5.44 -0.73 9.40
N LEU A 211 5.42 -0.18 8.19
CA LEU A 211 6.50 0.67 7.70
C LEU A 211 6.63 1.90 8.61
N LEU A 212 7.82 2.14 9.14
CA LEU A 212 8.17 3.28 9.97
C LEU A 212 8.84 4.38 9.14
N LYS A 213 9.70 3.98 8.20
CA LYS A 213 10.48 4.87 7.36
C LYS A 213 10.78 4.18 6.03
N TYR A 214 10.81 4.96 4.96
CA TYR A 214 11.26 4.55 3.63
C TYR A 214 12.24 5.59 3.07
N GLU A 215 13.29 5.12 2.40
CA GLU A 215 14.22 5.94 1.62
C GLU A 215 14.47 5.29 0.26
N ALA A 216 14.33 6.07 -0.81
CA ALA A 216 14.73 5.68 -2.15
C ALA A 216 16.25 5.68 -2.29
N GLY A 217 16.77 4.99 -3.30
CA GLY A 217 18.22 4.84 -3.49
C GLY A 217 18.94 6.11 -3.92
N ASP A 218 18.19 7.12 -4.36
CA ASP A 218 18.71 8.46 -4.60
C ASP A 218 18.90 9.27 -3.31
N ALA A 219 18.41 8.78 -2.18
CA ALA A 219 18.32 9.45 -0.88
C ALA A 219 17.55 10.79 -0.89
N SER A 220 16.94 11.13 -2.02
CA SER A 220 16.13 12.34 -2.18
C SER A 220 14.69 12.04 -1.85
N HIS A 221 14.14 10.89 -2.25
CA HIS A 221 12.76 10.55 -1.96
C HIS A 221 12.64 9.67 -0.72
N GLY A 222 11.67 9.96 0.13
CA GLY A 222 11.42 9.14 1.31
C GLY A 222 10.05 9.37 1.91
N ALA A 223 9.75 8.63 2.97
CA ALA A 223 8.57 8.85 3.79
C ALA A 223 8.84 8.43 5.23
N VAL A 224 8.14 9.06 6.18
CA VAL A 224 8.27 8.78 7.60
C VAL A 224 6.89 8.64 8.22
N LEU A 225 6.73 7.69 9.14
CA LEU A 225 5.48 7.47 9.86
C LEU A 225 5.32 8.47 11.01
N HIS A 226 4.22 9.21 10.96
CA HIS A 226 3.74 10.11 11.99
C HIS A 226 2.43 9.58 12.61
N GLN A 227 2.12 10.06 13.82
CA GLN A 227 0.86 9.75 14.52
C GLN A 227 0.52 8.25 14.65
N TYR A 228 1.55 7.41 14.80
CA TYR A 228 1.38 5.97 14.91
C TYR A 228 0.74 5.56 16.25
N ALA A 229 -0.36 4.81 16.14
CA ALA A 229 -1.04 4.14 17.23
C ALA A 229 -1.27 2.65 16.88
N HIS A 230 -1.05 1.77 17.85
CA HIS A 230 -1.30 0.33 17.77
C HIS A 230 -1.87 -0.14 19.10
N ARG A 231 -2.82 -1.09 19.08
CA ARG A 231 -3.44 -1.67 20.27
C ARG A 231 -2.72 -2.93 20.76
#